data_AF-Q7P3P2-F1
#
_entry.id   AF-Q7P3P2-F1
#
_cell.length_a   1.000
_cell.length_b   1.000
_cell.length_c   1.000
_cell.angle_alpha   90.00
_cell.angle_beta   90.00
_cell.angle_gamma   90.00
#
_symmetry.space_group_name_H-M   'P 1'
#
loop_
_entity.id
_entity.type
_entity.pdbx_description
1 polymer ?
#
loop_
_entity_poly.entity_id
_entity_poly.type
_entity_poly.pdbx_seq_one_letter_code
_entity_poly.pdbx_strand_id
1 'polypeptide(L)'
;MVEVKGKVRNNYFLKKHNPMLKELNKYTNYLEILGERNSFSKTDKEATFMRMKEDYMRNGQLKPGYNLQIGVISEYIVSYDIFHNPSDTNFNSIS
;
A
#
# COMPACT_ATOMS: atom_id res chain seq x y z
N MET A 1 29.91 -9.78 47.67
CA MET A 1 28.48 -9.51 47.38
C MET A 1 28.41 -8.32 46.43
N VAL A 2 27.41 -8.27 45.53
CA VAL A 2 27.13 -7.21 44.51
C VAL A 2 27.49 -7.64 43.07
N GLU A 3 26.68 -8.54 42.48
CA GLU A 3 26.56 -8.60 41.00
C GLU A 3 25.26 -9.26 40.47
N VAL A 4 24.21 -9.36 41.30
CA VAL A 4 22.95 -10.03 40.87
C VAL A 4 21.81 -9.03 40.59
N LYS A 5 21.95 -7.75 40.98
CA LYS A 5 20.86 -6.76 40.86
C LYS A 5 20.70 -6.12 39.47
N GLY A 6 21.70 -6.23 38.58
CA GLY A 6 21.67 -5.62 37.23
C GLY A 6 20.88 -6.42 36.18
N LYS A 7 20.95 -7.76 36.23
CA LYS A 7 20.30 -8.66 35.26
C LYS A 7 18.77 -8.62 35.32
N VAL A 8 18.21 -8.49 36.53
CA VAL A 8 16.75 -8.55 36.76
C VAL A 8 16.04 -7.26 36.36
N ARG A 9 16.67 -6.10 36.60
CA ARG A 9 16.13 -4.78 36.21
C ARG A 9 16.09 -4.59 34.69
N ASN A 10 17.13 -5.03 33.98
CA ASN A 10 17.15 -5.01 32.51
C ASN A 10 16.03 -5.88 31.93
N ASN A 11 15.73 -7.03 32.54
CA ASN A 11 14.67 -7.91 32.04
C ASN A 11 13.26 -7.32 32.18
N TYR A 12 13.01 -6.55 33.26
CA TYR A 12 11.76 -5.79 33.43
C TYR A 12 11.63 -4.63 32.45
N PHE A 13 12.72 -3.90 32.22
CA PHE A 13 12.77 -2.81 31.26
C PHE A 13 12.53 -3.33 29.83
N LEU A 14 13.23 -4.39 29.44
CA LEU A 14 13.06 -5.07 28.14
C LEU A 14 11.63 -5.62 27.97
N LYS A 15 11.05 -6.26 29.00
CA LYS A 15 9.65 -6.72 28.95
C LYS A 15 8.65 -5.58 28.77
N LYS A 16 8.90 -4.42 29.39
CA LYS A 16 8.00 -3.26 29.33
C LYS A 16 8.09 -2.54 27.97
N HIS A 17 9.28 -2.47 27.37
CA HIS A 17 9.51 -1.77 26.11
C HIS A 17 9.32 -2.64 24.86
N ASN A 18 9.48 -3.96 24.95
CA ASN A 18 9.19 -4.89 23.84
C ASN A 18 7.80 -4.73 23.20
N PRO A 19 6.67 -4.63 23.94
CA PRO A 19 5.37 -4.42 23.31
C PRO A 19 5.27 -3.07 22.61
N MET A 20 5.93 -2.04 23.15
CA MET A 20 5.96 -0.70 22.56
C MET A 20 6.76 -0.68 21.26
N LEU A 21 7.89 -1.39 21.21
CA LEU A 21 8.70 -1.59 20.00
C LEU A 21 7.92 -2.38 18.94
N LYS A 22 7.13 -3.38 19.36
CA LYS A 22 6.27 -4.16 18.45
C LYS A 22 5.19 -3.29 17.80
N GLU A 23 4.51 -2.46 18.59
CA GLU A 23 3.51 -1.52 18.05
C GLU A 23 4.17 -0.47 17.15
N LEU A 24 5.33 0.07 17.53
CA LEU A 24 6.07 1.02 16.69
C LEU A 24 6.42 0.40 15.33
N ASN A 25 6.92 -0.85 15.32
CA ASN A 25 7.20 -1.58 14.08
C ASN A 25 5.94 -1.83 13.25
N LYS A 26 4.78 -2.05 13.88
CA LYS A 26 3.51 -2.20 13.17
C LYS A 26 3.06 -0.90 12.51
N TYR A 27 3.13 0.22 13.23
CA TYR A 27 2.73 1.53 12.67
C TYR A 27 3.69 2.02 11.60
N THR A 28 5.00 1.78 11.73
CA THR A 28 5.98 2.08 10.67
C THR A 28 5.68 1.28 9.40
N ASN A 29 5.43 -0.03 9.52
CA ASN A 29 4.98 -0.84 8.38
C ASN A 29 3.66 -0.31 7.76
N TYR A 30 2.71 0.15 8.57
CA TYR A 30 1.48 0.75 8.05
C TYR A 30 1.72 2.07 7.32
N LEU A 31 2.66 2.91 7.77
CA LEU A 31 3.04 4.13 7.07
C LEU A 31 3.71 3.82 5.73
N GLU A 32 4.58 2.82 5.67
CA GLU A 32 5.17 2.35 4.42
C GLU A 32 4.13 1.80 3.44
N ILE A 33 3.17 1.02 3.94
CA ILE A 33 2.07 0.48 3.12
C ILE A 33 1.11 1.59 2.66
N LEU A 34 0.88 2.60 3.50
CA LEU A 34 0.02 3.73 3.18
C LEU A 34 0.61 4.53 2.02
N GLY A 35 1.91 4.85 2.05
CA GLY A 35 2.56 5.63 0.99
C GLY A 35 1.77 6.90 0.68
N GLU A 36 1.36 7.08 -0.58
CA GLU A 36 0.52 8.20 -1.04
C GLU A 36 -1.00 7.93 -0.96
N ARG A 37 -1.42 6.78 -0.41
CA ARG A 37 -2.82 6.36 -0.39
C ARG A 37 -3.58 7.06 0.73
N ASN A 38 -4.84 7.37 0.46
CA ASN A 38 -5.74 7.97 1.46
C ASN A 38 -6.55 6.94 2.29
N SER A 39 -6.47 5.64 2.00
CA SER A 39 -7.22 4.61 2.75
C SER A 39 -6.65 3.18 2.65
N PHE A 40 -6.95 2.38 3.67
CA PHE A 40 -6.60 0.94 3.79
C PHE A 40 -7.69 0.00 3.23
N SER A 41 -8.73 0.53 2.57
CA SER A 41 -9.89 -0.29 2.16
C SER A 41 -9.63 -1.26 1.01
N LYS A 42 -8.42 -1.26 0.41
CA LYS A 42 -8.07 -2.16 -0.68
C LYS A 42 -7.20 -3.32 -0.18
N THR A 43 -7.68 -4.55 -0.35
CA THR A 43 -6.93 -5.80 -0.04
C THR A 43 -5.73 -5.99 -0.96
N ASP A 44 -5.86 -5.58 -2.22
CA ASP A 44 -4.77 -5.51 -3.18
C ASP A 44 -4.26 -4.08 -3.28
N LYS A 45 -2.93 -3.92 -3.21
CA LYS A 45 -2.27 -2.63 -3.25
C LYS A 45 -2.38 -1.98 -4.63
N GLU A 46 -2.33 -2.76 -5.69
CA GLU A 46 -2.27 -2.26 -7.08
C GLU A 46 -3.65 -2.10 -7.72
N ALA A 47 -4.70 -2.65 -7.09
CA ALA A 47 -6.06 -2.53 -7.61
C ALA A 47 -6.65 -1.13 -7.36
N THR A 48 -7.44 -0.64 -8.31
CA THR A 48 -8.18 0.61 -8.22
C THR A 48 -9.67 0.35 -8.36
N PHE A 49 -10.46 0.97 -7.48
CA PHE A 49 -11.91 0.91 -7.55
C PHE A 49 -12.40 1.79 -8.71
N MET A 50 -12.86 1.16 -9.78
CA MET A 50 -13.29 1.83 -11.00
C MET A 50 -14.76 1.54 -11.32
N ARG A 51 -15.39 2.46 -12.03
CA ARG A 51 -16.73 2.24 -12.60
C ARG A 51 -16.57 1.39 -13.85
N MET A 52 -16.84 0.11 -13.73
CA MET A 52 -16.82 -0.80 -14.86
C MET A 52 -18.04 -0.55 -15.77
N LYS A 53 -17.95 -0.96 -17.04
CA LYS A 53 -19.13 -1.02 -17.91
C LYS A 53 -20.24 -1.82 -17.21
N GLU A 54 -21.47 -1.40 -17.47
CA GLU A 54 -22.66 -1.87 -16.77
C GLU A 54 -22.63 -3.37 -16.59
N ASP A 55 -22.57 -3.79 -15.33
CA ASP A 55 -22.64 -5.19 -15.00
C ASP A 55 -24.08 -5.66 -15.14
N TYR A 56 -24.28 -6.96 -15.39
CA TYR A 56 -25.60 -7.57 -15.50
C TYR A 56 -26.51 -7.23 -14.29
N MET A 57 -25.90 -6.93 -13.14
CA MET A 57 -26.56 -6.56 -11.89
C MET A 57 -26.98 -5.08 -11.81
N ARG A 58 -26.67 -4.24 -12.81
CA ARG A 58 -26.99 -2.79 -12.90
C ARG A 58 -26.62 -1.99 -11.65
N ASN A 59 -25.69 -2.47 -10.83
CA ASN A 59 -25.41 -1.82 -9.57
C ASN A 59 -24.33 -0.75 -9.79
N GLY A 60 -24.65 0.46 -9.34
CA GLY A 60 -23.81 1.67 -9.28
C GLY A 60 -22.42 1.52 -8.67
N GLN A 61 -22.06 0.32 -8.20
CA GLN A 61 -20.91 0.07 -7.36
C GLN A 61 -19.59 0.12 -8.15
N LEU A 62 -18.56 0.65 -7.50
CA LEU A 62 -17.19 0.57 -7.98
C LEU A 62 -16.66 -0.84 -7.75
N LYS A 63 -15.94 -1.38 -8.73
CA LYS A 63 -15.31 -2.69 -8.64
C LYS A 63 -13.80 -2.53 -8.66
N PRO A 64 -13.05 -3.36 -7.91
CA PRO A 64 -11.61 -3.36 -8.03
C PRO A 64 -11.20 -3.84 -9.43
N GLY A 65 -10.26 -3.14 -10.04
CA GLY A 65 -9.64 -3.51 -11.31
C GLY A 65 -8.27 -2.86 -11.47
N TYR A 66 -7.50 -3.33 -12.44
CA TYR A 66 -6.21 -2.73 -12.78
C TYR A 66 -6.39 -1.87 -14.02
N ASN A 67 -5.89 -0.63 -13.99
CA ASN A 67 -5.88 0.22 -15.18
C ASN A 67 -4.55 0.03 -15.92
N LEU A 68 -4.45 -1.04 -16.71
CA LEU A 68 -3.28 -1.31 -17.53
C LEU A 68 -3.31 -0.40 -18.77
N GLN A 69 -2.33 0.48 -18.87
CA GLN A 69 -2.11 1.28 -20.08
C GLN A 69 -0.88 0.77 -20.83
N ILE A 70 -0.96 0.77 -22.16
CA ILE A 70 0.07 0.21 -23.04
C ILE A 70 0.46 1.26 -24.06
N GLY A 71 1.74 1.61 -24.10
CA GLY A 71 2.34 2.46 -25.12
C GLY A 71 2.71 1.63 -26.34
N VAL A 72 2.10 1.91 -27.48
CA VAL A 72 2.36 1.25 -28.76
C VAL A 72 2.98 2.25 -29.72
N ILE A 73 4.10 1.88 -30.35
CA ILE A 73 4.73 2.65 -31.43
C ILE A 73 4.75 1.76 -32.67
N SER A 74 4.06 2.22 -33.72
CA SER A 74 3.84 1.45 -34.95
C SER A 74 3.19 0.09 -34.64
N GLU A 75 3.93 -1.01 -34.80
CA GLU A 75 3.45 -2.38 -34.60
C GLU A 75 3.98 -3.01 -33.29
N TYR A 76 4.71 -2.23 -32.49
CA TYR A 76 5.41 -2.74 -31.31
C TYR A 76 4.88 -2.12 -30.02
N ILE A 77 4.76 -2.97 -28.99
CA ILE A 77 4.54 -2.53 -27.61
C ILE A 77 5.88 -2.05 -27.05
N VAL A 78 5.94 -0.78 -26.66
CA VAL A 78 7.17 -0.13 -26.17
C VAL A 78 7.13 0.05 -24.66
N SER A 79 5.95 0.26 -24.07
CA SER A 79 5.79 0.40 -22.63
C SER A 79 4.45 -0.14 -22.14
N TYR A 80 4.40 -0.53 -20.88
CA TYR A 80 3.16 -0.85 -20.17
C TYR A 80 3.31 -0.39 -18.73
N ASP A 81 2.24 0.11 -18.14
CA ASP A 81 2.21 0.47 -16.71
C ASP A 81 0.78 0.43 -16.15
N ILE A 82 0.65 0.30 -14.83
CA ILE A 82 -0.63 0.22 -14.13
C ILE A 82 -0.88 1.55 -13.42
N PHE A 83 -1.96 2.22 -13.82
CA PHE A 83 -2.30 3.53 -13.27
C PHE A 83 -3.42 3.45 -12.24
N HIS A 84 -3.35 4.33 -11.25
CA HIS A 84 -4.37 4.42 -10.21
C HIS A 84 -5.56 5.31 -10.59
N ASN A 85 -5.43 6.10 -11.65
CA ASN A 85 -6.46 7.04 -12.06
C ASN A 85 -7.36 6.41 -13.11
N PRO A 86 -8.70 6.57 -13.02
CA PRO A 86 -9.64 6.01 -13.99
C PRO A 86 -9.66 6.76 -15.34
N SER A 87 -9.07 7.96 -15.41
CA SER A 87 -8.99 8.79 -16.62
C SER A 87 -7.61 8.67 -17.26
N ASP A 88 -7.53 8.88 -18.58
CA ASP A 88 -6.28 8.85 -19.35
C ASP A 88 -5.20 9.76 -18.74
N THR A 89 -3.97 9.27 -18.84
CA THR A 89 -2.74 9.76 -18.24
C THR A 89 -2.56 11.27 -18.46
N ASN A 90 -2.44 12.04 -17.38
CA ASN A 90 -1.72 13.30 -17.46
C ASN A 90 -0.25 12.95 -17.69
N PHE A 91 0.23 13.05 -18.93
CA PHE A 91 1.65 12.88 -19.30
C PHE A 91 2.55 14.01 -18.74
N ASN A 92 2.38 14.38 -17.48
CA ASN A 92 3.20 15.40 -16.80
C ASN A 92 4.16 14.74 -15.81
N SER A 93 4.99 13.81 -16.28
CA SER A 93 6.16 13.33 -15.54
C SER A 93 7.17 12.67 -16.47
N ILE A 94 7.52 13.37 -17.55
CA ILE A 94 8.80 13.16 -18.25
C ILE A 94 9.35 14.57 -18.54
N SER A 95 10.15 15.08 -17.61
CA SER A 95 11.04 16.23 -17.79
C SER A 95 12.29 16.00 -16.96
#